data_AF-A0AAE5V6V5-F1
#
_entry.id   AF-A0AAE5V6V5-F1
#
_cell.length_a   1.000
_cell.length_b   1.000
_cell.length_c   1.000
_cell.angle_alpha   90.00
_cell.angle_beta   90.00
_cell.angle_gamma   90.00
#
_symmetry.space_group_name_H-M   'P 1'
#
loop_
_entity.id
_entity.type
_entity.pdbx_description
1 polymer ?
#
loop_
_entity_poly.entity_id
_entity_poly.type
_entity_poly.pdbx_seq_one_letter_code
_entity_poly.pdbx_strand_id
1 'polypeptide(L)'
;MKIKLFVIVVIFLMTILSIISITTREIAHSKNETILTHASQKHIDKMVETAMKKGDIPGLAILIIKDNKIFLNKGYGYANIEKKAKVNPHTQFEIASNTKAFTGYAILQLAQEGKINLNDKVSTFIPGFKMKYEDKERDITIEQLLAQTSGIPGDITEENRYSKQYDSIENIVNFAKGKRLNHVPGETFEYSNMNYDILGLIIQNVTHQSYTSYIQKHVLAPLKMKHTTFKVNNTKSNNEALGYIWEDNENKVAQPEFNIGDTPAAYMMSSTSDLAKWVQLQIQPTSKSQAKLIRQSHQVLSNSLNSEPNADSYGSGWFINTDDHLVFHTGVLDNFSSQILLNIRKSYGIVVLANTNSNQVTRLAEHLNTQIMNNRHYTTIEEKVNQTKDMQLIISTLADIFMVIFSILVFSKILKLREGHIFIRKCLRTSIMFSIILLGFVAMNILFYLLPLIILGDATWGFVLSWLPLHSKYLVVSVYLAITMLLVWLSLISITYRSDKKKKH
;
A
#
# COMPACT_ATOMS: atom_id res chain seq x y z
N MET A 1 14.83 -61.88 14.94
CA MET A 1 14.15 -60.79 15.67
C MET A 1 14.75 -59.38 15.41
N LYS A 2 16.05 -59.24 15.13
CA LYS A 2 16.71 -57.92 14.88
C LYS A 2 16.38 -57.27 13.52
N ILE A 3 16.12 -58.06 12.46
CA ILE A 3 15.89 -57.57 11.10
C ILE A 3 14.56 -56.79 10.96
N LYS A 4 13.49 -57.23 11.66
CA LYS A 4 12.18 -56.54 11.61
C LYS A 4 12.20 -55.14 12.26
N LEU A 5 13.04 -54.93 13.27
CA LEU A 5 13.22 -53.63 13.94
C LEU A 5 14.04 -52.66 13.08
N PHE A 6 15.06 -53.18 12.38
CA PHE A 6 15.91 -52.41 11.48
C PHE A 6 15.13 -51.84 10.28
N VAL A 7 14.26 -52.65 9.67
CA VAL A 7 13.43 -52.21 8.51
C VAL A 7 12.48 -51.07 8.89
N ILE A 8 11.88 -51.11 10.08
CA ILE A 8 10.97 -50.07 10.56
C ILE A 8 11.70 -48.75 10.80
N VAL A 9 12.91 -48.80 11.37
CA VAL A 9 13.74 -47.60 11.62
C VAL A 9 14.26 -46.98 10.33
N VAL A 10 14.62 -47.80 9.33
CA VAL A 10 15.07 -47.32 8.01
C VAL A 10 13.94 -46.64 7.24
N ILE A 11 12.73 -47.21 7.25
CA ILE A 11 11.54 -46.58 6.62
C ILE A 11 11.23 -45.23 7.28
N PHE A 12 11.36 -45.14 8.61
CA PHE A 12 11.16 -43.91 9.38
C PHE A 12 12.22 -42.83 9.09
N LEU A 13 13.48 -43.20 8.86
CA LEU A 13 14.55 -42.27 8.49
C LEU A 13 14.44 -41.78 7.04
N MET A 14 14.00 -42.65 6.11
CA MET A 14 13.81 -42.28 4.70
C MET A 14 12.63 -41.30 4.51
N THR A 15 11.56 -41.42 5.29
CA THR A 15 10.45 -40.45 5.28
C THR A 15 10.88 -39.09 5.83
N ILE A 16 11.73 -39.03 6.87
CA ILE A 16 12.26 -37.77 7.40
C ILE A 16 13.16 -37.06 6.38
N LEU A 17 14.03 -37.80 5.69
CA LEU A 17 14.96 -37.23 4.69
C LEU A 17 14.24 -36.71 3.44
N SER A 18 13.15 -37.36 3.01
CA SER A 18 12.33 -36.90 1.89
C SER A 18 11.50 -35.65 2.23
N ILE A 19 11.13 -35.47 3.50
CA ILE A 19 10.49 -34.22 3.99
C ILE A 19 11.47 -33.04 3.96
N ILE A 20 12.76 -33.26 4.26
CA ILE A 20 13.79 -32.20 4.27
C ILE A 20 14.20 -31.77 2.84
N SER A 21 14.15 -32.67 1.85
CA SER A 21 14.50 -32.34 0.45
C SER A 21 13.48 -31.44 -0.25
N ILE A 22 12.24 -31.39 0.23
CA ILE A 22 11.16 -30.62 -0.39
C ILE A 22 11.15 -29.15 0.10
N THR A 23 11.70 -28.88 1.28
CA THR A 23 11.68 -27.54 1.91
C THR A 23 12.67 -26.54 1.31
N THR A 24 13.67 -26.97 0.56
CA THR A 24 14.74 -26.07 0.05
C THR A 24 14.48 -25.47 -1.33
N ARG A 25 13.37 -25.82 -2.02
CA ARG A 25 13.19 -25.47 -3.45
C ARG A 25 12.32 -24.22 -3.73
N GLU A 26 11.67 -23.60 -2.74
CA GLU A 26 10.61 -22.59 -2.99
C GLU A 26 10.87 -21.20 -2.36
N ILE A 27 12.04 -20.57 -2.60
CA ILE A 27 12.28 -19.15 -2.26
C ILE A 27 12.20 -18.21 -3.47
N ALA A 28 11.99 -18.72 -4.69
CA ALA A 28 11.96 -17.88 -5.89
C ALA A 28 10.64 -18.02 -6.63
N HIS A 29 9.66 -17.14 -6.35
CA HIS A 29 8.81 -16.44 -7.32
C HIS A 29 7.53 -15.87 -6.67
N SER A 30 7.43 -14.54 -6.55
CA SER A 30 6.15 -13.83 -6.55
C SER A 30 6.38 -12.40 -7.06
N LYS A 31 5.79 -12.08 -8.22
CA LYS A 31 5.73 -10.74 -8.80
C LYS A 31 4.26 -10.37 -9.01
N ASN A 32 3.89 -9.22 -8.46
CA ASN A 32 2.74 -8.37 -8.81
C ASN A 32 1.33 -8.99 -8.67
N GLU A 33 0.94 -9.33 -7.44
CA GLU A 33 -0.48 -9.41 -7.08
C GLU A 33 -0.80 -8.43 -5.94
N THR A 34 -1.94 -7.75 -6.06
CA THR A 34 -2.56 -6.96 -5.00
C THR A 34 -2.73 -7.81 -3.75
N ILE A 35 -2.22 -7.36 -2.61
CA ILE A 35 -2.10 -8.19 -1.38
C ILE A 35 -3.37 -8.14 -0.52
N LEU A 36 -4.45 -7.49 -1.00
CA LEU A 36 -5.70 -7.36 -0.24
C LEU A 36 -6.58 -8.60 -0.35
N THR A 37 -7.31 -8.91 0.72
CA THR A 37 -8.43 -9.86 0.61
C THR A 37 -9.56 -9.27 -0.24
N HIS A 38 -10.34 -10.12 -0.90
CA HIS A 38 -11.50 -9.70 -1.69
C HIS A 38 -12.53 -8.88 -0.86
N ALA A 39 -12.68 -9.21 0.43
CA ALA A 39 -13.58 -8.49 1.33
C ALA A 39 -13.10 -7.05 1.62
N SER A 40 -11.80 -6.88 1.87
CA SER A 40 -11.16 -5.57 2.05
C SER A 40 -11.32 -4.69 0.81
N GLN A 41 -11.09 -5.28 -0.37
CA GLN A 41 -11.25 -4.57 -1.64
C GLN A 41 -12.70 -4.11 -1.85
N LYS A 42 -13.68 -4.98 -1.59
CA LYS A 42 -15.11 -4.62 -1.71
C LYS A 42 -15.51 -3.50 -0.74
N HIS A 43 -14.95 -3.48 0.47
CA HIS A 43 -15.20 -2.40 1.43
C HIS A 43 -14.65 -1.06 0.92
N ILE A 44 -13.41 -1.04 0.44
CA ILE A 44 -12.82 0.15 -0.18
C ILE A 44 -13.66 0.59 -1.37
N ASP A 45 -13.99 -0.32 -2.29
CA ASP A 45 -14.82 -0.02 -3.46
C ASP A 45 -16.12 0.72 -3.08
N LYS A 46 -16.83 0.25 -2.04
CA LYS A 46 -18.04 0.90 -1.53
C LYS A 46 -17.78 2.30 -0.96
N MET A 47 -16.67 2.50 -0.25
CA MET A 47 -16.28 3.82 0.25
C MET A 47 -16.02 4.80 -0.91
N VAL A 48 -15.33 4.31 -1.95
CA VAL A 48 -15.04 5.10 -3.15
C VAL A 48 -16.31 5.47 -3.88
N GLU A 49 -17.20 4.50 -4.15
CA GLU A 49 -18.49 4.74 -4.79
C GLU A 49 -19.33 5.75 -4.00
N THR A 50 -19.32 5.67 -2.66
CA THR A 50 -20.02 6.63 -1.80
C THR A 50 -19.42 8.03 -1.90
N ALA A 51 -18.10 8.15 -1.90
CA ALA A 51 -17.40 9.43 -2.04
C ALA A 51 -17.65 10.05 -3.42
N MET A 52 -17.56 9.24 -4.49
CA MET A 52 -17.83 9.69 -5.86
C MET A 52 -19.26 10.20 -6.02
N LYS A 53 -20.24 9.47 -5.47
CA LYS A 53 -21.64 9.90 -5.51
C LYS A 53 -21.90 11.19 -4.70
N LYS A 54 -21.24 11.37 -3.55
CA LYS A 54 -21.41 12.56 -2.70
C LYS A 54 -20.73 13.81 -3.26
N GLY A 55 -19.70 13.61 -4.06
CA GLY A 55 -18.87 14.69 -4.60
C GLY A 55 -19.06 14.89 -6.10
N ASP A 56 -20.07 14.24 -6.68
CA ASP A 56 -20.39 14.24 -8.11
C ASP A 56 -19.19 13.92 -9.03
N ILE A 57 -18.28 13.08 -8.53
CA ILE A 57 -16.99 12.80 -9.17
C ILE A 57 -17.17 11.87 -10.37
N PRO A 58 -16.86 12.30 -11.61
CA PRO A 58 -16.97 11.44 -12.79
C PRO A 58 -16.02 10.26 -12.75
N GLY A 59 -14.75 10.53 -12.40
CA GLY A 59 -13.65 9.61 -12.48
C GLY A 59 -12.63 9.86 -11.38
N LEU A 60 -12.14 8.77 -10.79
CA LEU A 60 -11.24 8.84 -9.66
C LEU A 60 -10.25 7.67 -9.69
N ALA A 61 -8.98 7.92 -9.38
CA ALA A 61 -7.95 6.90 -9.22
C ALA A 61 -7.40 6.89 -7.79
N ILE A 62 -7.18 5.69 -7.25
CA ILE A 62 -6.62 5.49 -5.91
C ILE A 62 -5.38 4.64 -5.98
N LEU A 63 -4.39 5.03 -5.20
CA LEU A 63 -3.23 4.22 -4.84
C LEU A 63 -3.12 4.13 -3.33
N ILE A 64 -2.88 2.93 -2.83
CA ILE A 64 -2.52 2.66 -1.44
C ILE A 64 -1.24 1.84 -1.47
N ILE A 65 -0.20 2.32 -0.79
CA ILE A 65 1.07 1.64 -0.60
C ILE A 65 1.27 1.44 0.89
N LYS A 66 1.71 0.27 1.29
CA LYS A 66 2.08 -0.04 2.68
C LYS A 66 3.27 -0.99 2.65
N ASP A 67 4.25 -0.71 3.51
CA ASP A 67 5.54 -1.41 3.58
C ASP A 67 6.21 -1.56 2.21
N ASN A 68 6.17 -0.47 1.43
CA ASN A 68 6.69 -0.36 0.05
C ASN A 68 6.07 -1.33 -0.97
N LYS A 69 4.97 -2.02 -0.61
CA LYS A 69 4.17 -2.84 -1.52
C LYS A 69 2.91 -2.07 -1.93
N ILE A 70 2.48 -2.22 -3.18
CA ILE A 70 1.22 -1.64 -3.65
C ILE A 70 0.07 -2.52 -3.12
N PHE A 71 -0.75 -1.94 -2.24
CA PHE A 71 -1.93 -2.58 -1.66
C PHE A 71 -3.16 -2.41 -2.55
N LEU A 72 -3.32 -1.26 -3.19
CA LEU A 72 -4.38 -1.00 -4.16
C LEU A 72 -3.84 -0.01 -5.19
N ASN A 73 -4.10 -0.24 -6.47
CA ASN A 73 -3.96 0.78 -7.50
C ASN A 73 -5.09 0.59 -8.51
N LYS A 74 -6.15 1.40 -8.41
CA LYS A 74 -7.40 1.16 -9.11
C LYS A 74 -8.07 2.47 -9.53
N GLY A 75 -8.62 2.46 -10.74
CA GLY A 75 -9.48 3.53 -11.27
C GLY A 75 -10.96 3.19 -11.12
N TYR A 76 -11.77 4.23 -10.96
CA TYR A 76 -13.22 4.22 -10.80
C TYR A 76 -13.84 5.27 -11.70
N GLY A 77 -15.03 4.97 -12.24
CA GLY A 77 -15.76 5.90 -13.13
C GLY A 77 -15.06 6.16 -14.46
N TYR A 78 -15.21 7.40 -14.96
CA TYR A 78 -14.86 7.78 -16.32
C TYR A 78 -13.85 8.92 -16.38
N ALA A 79 -12.77 8.71 -17.12
CA ALA A 79 -11.83 9.76 -17.52
C ALA A 79 -12.45 10.68 -18.59
N ASN A 80 -13.38 10.14 -19.38
CA ASN A 80 -14.21 10.88 -20.33
C ASN A 80 -15.61 10.25 -20.37
N ILE A 81 -16.61 11.00 -19.91
CA ILE A 81 -18.02 10.56 -19.84
C ILE A 81 -18.59 10.26 -21.23
N GLU A 82 -18.41 11.19 -22.18
CA GLU A 82 -18.97 11.10 -23.55
C GLU A 82 -18.46 9.86 -24.28
N LYS A 83 -17.15 9.61 -24.22
CA LYS A 83 -16.51 8.44 -24.84
C LYS A 83 -16.61 7.17 -23.98
N LYS A 84 -17.22 7.22 -22.79
CA LYS A 84 -17.24 6.15 -21.79
C LYS A 84 -15.84 5.57 -21.49
N ALA A 85 -14.80 6.40 -21.59
CA ALA A 85 -13.43 5.98 -21.32
C ALA A 85 -13.23 5.85 -19.81
N LYS A 86 -12.92 4.64 -19.33
CA LYS A 86 -12.77 4.36 -17.89
C LYS A 86 -11.46 4.90 -17.34
N VAL A 87 -11.51 5.39 -16.10
CA VAL A 87 -10.29 5.67 -15.34
C VAL A 87 -9.56 4.35 -15.07
N ASN A 88 -8.25 4.35 -15.24
CA ASN A 88 -7.36 3.26 -14.88
C ASN A 88 -6.07 3.81 -14.22
N PRO A 89 -5.19 2.95 -13.67
CA PRO A 89 -3.96 3.40 -12.99
C PRO A 89 -3.00 4.26 -13.81
N HIS A 90 -3.13 4.27 -15.14
CA HIS A 90 -2.30 5.06 -16.06
C HIS A 90 -2.98 6.34 -16.55
N THR A 91 -4.26 6.57 -16.19
CA THR A 91 -4.96 7.82 -16.49
C THR A 91 -4.24 8.98 -15.82
N GLN A 92 -3.91 10.00 -16.59
CA GLN A 92 -3.24 11.22 -16.15
C GLN A 92 -4.26 12.24 -15.65
N PHE A 93 -3.97 12.86 -14.51
CA PHE A 93 -4.74 13.92 -13.88
C PHE A 93 -3.82 15.12 -13.63
N GLU A 94 -4.36 16.34 -13.66
CA GLU A 94 -3.65 17.50 -13.12
C GLU A 94 -3.60 17.36 -11.59
N ILE A 95 -2.39 17.26 -11.01
CA ILE A 95 -2.21 17.00 -9.56
C ILE A 95 -2.16 18.29 -8.74
N ALA A 96 -2.38 19.44 -9.39
CA ALA A 96 -2.51 20.74 -8.73
C ALA A 96 -1.32 21.00 -7.78
N SER A 97 -1.60 21.52 -6.58
CA SER A 97 -0.58 21.85 -5.57
C SER A 97 0.32 20.70 -5.12
N ASN A 98 0.00 19.42 -5.42
CA ASN A 98 0.96 18.33 -5.20
C ASN A 98 2.25 18.50 -6.02
N THR A 99 2.23 19.34 -7.07
CA THR A 99 3.41 19.73 -7.85
C THR A 99 4.49 20.39 -6.97
N LYS A 100 4.08 21.12 -5.91
CA LYS A 100 5.01 21.83 -5.00
C LYS A 100 6.02 20.90 -4.33
N ALA A 101 5.60 19.69 -3.97
CA ALA A 101 6.49 18.68 -3.40
C ALA A 101 7.65 18.31 -4.34
N PHE A 102 7.42 18.31 -5.66
CA PHE A 102 8.46 18.04 -6.66
C PHE A 102 9.41 19.24 -6.82
N THR A 103 8.86 20.45 -6.84
CA THR A 103 9.64 21.70 -6.89
C THR A 103 10.50 21.86 -5.64
N GLY A 104 9.94 21.62 -4.45
CA GLY A 104 10.68 21.63 -3.19
C GLY A 104 11.80 20.59 -3.16
N TYR A 105 11.51 19.36 -3.59
CA TYR A 105 12.52 18.31 -3.73
C TYR A 105 13.66 18.72 -4.68
N ALA A 106 13.35 19.34 -5.82
CA ALA A 106 14.35 19.82 -6.77
C ALA A 106 15.25 20.92 -6.20
N ILE A 107 14.69 21.88 -5.44
CA ILE A 107 15.45 22.91 -4.72
C ILE A 107 16.40 22.26 -3.71
N LEU A 108 15.92 21.29 -2.94
CA LEU A 108 16.74 20.57 -1.99
C LEU A 108 17.84 19.73 -2.66
N GLN A 109 17.59 19.17 -3.86
CA GLN A 109 18.65 18.52 -4.65
C GLN A 109 19.75 19.51 -5.02
N LEU A 110 19.40 20.70 -5.51
CA LEU A 110 20.37 21.74 -5.85
C LEU A 110 21.17 22.19 -4.63
N ALA A 111 20.52 22.31 -3.47
CA ALA A 111 21.19 22.64 -2.21
C ALA A 111 22.15 21.52 -1.77
N GLN A 112 21.74 20.26 -1.90
CA GLN A 112 22.60 19.10 -1.60
C GLN A 112 23.80 19.01 -2.56
N GLU A 113 23.65 19.43 -3.80
CA GLU A 113 24.73 19.55 -4.80
C GLU A 113 25.65 20.76 -4.56
N GLY A 114 25.34 21.61 -3.58
CA GLY A 114 26.11 22.82 -3.28
C GLY A 114 25.95 23.94 -4.31
N LYS A 115 24.93 23.87 -5.18
CA LYS A 115 24.65 24.89 -6.20
C LYS A 115 23.93 26.11 -5.65
N ILE A 116 23.22 25.93 -4.53
CA ILE A 116 22.51 26.99 -3.79
C ILE A 116 22.66 26.73 -2.29
N ASN A 117 22.45 27.77 -1.49
CA ASN A 117 22.16 27.68 -0.06
C ASN A 117 20.72 28.12 0.20
N LEU A 118 20.01 27.47 1.13
CA LEU A 118 18.62 27.84 1.44
C LEU A 118 18.51 29.25 2.05
N ASN A 119 19.59 29.77 2.63
CA ASN A 119 19.67 31.14 3.14
C ASN A 119 20.01 32.17 2.07
N ASP A 120 20.32 31.75 0.84
CA ASP A 120 20.61 32.68 -0.24
C ASP A 120 19.39 33.55 -0.53
N LYS A 121 19.66 34.82 -0.86
CA LYS A 121 18.63 35.76 -1.28
C LYS A 121 18.17 35.45 -2.69
N VAL A 122 16.86 35.59 -2.93
CA VAL A 122 16.26 35.40 -4.26
C VAL A 122 16.92 36.30 -5.30
N SER A 123 17.28 37.54 -4.93
CA SER A 123 17.95 38.47 -5.82
C SER A 123 19.32 38.01 -6.35
N THR A 124 19.95 37.03 -5.70
CA THR A 124 21.20 36.38 -6.15
C THR A 124 20.99 35.63 -7.46
N PHE A 125 19.83 35.00 -7.61
CA PHE A 125 19.49 34.17 -8.78
C PHE A 125 18.57 34.89 -9.76
N ILE A 126 17.86 35.91 -9.29
CA ILE A 126 16.94 36.72 -10.10
C ILE A 126 17.32 38.19 -9.88
N PRO A 127 18.27 38.74 -10.67
CA PRO A 127 18.74 40.11 -10.51
C PRO A 127 17.60 41.12 -10.48
N GLY A 128 17.69 42.08 -9.55
CA GLY A 128 16.67 43.11 -9.35
C GLY A 128 15.38 42.62 -8.68
N PHE A 129 15.30 41.37 -8.23
CA PHE A 129 14.15 40.91 -7.44
C PHE A 129 14.15 41.57 -6.06
N LYS A 130 13.15 42.42 -5.81
CA LYS A 130 12.83 43.02 -4.51
C LYS A 130 11.32 43.10 -4.37
N MET A 131 10.84 42.95 -3.14
CA MET A 131 9.44 43.16 -2.76
C MET A 131 9.35 44.35 -1.80
N LYS A 132 8.15 44.86 -1.53
CA LYS A 132 7.97 45.98 -0.59
C LYS A 132 7.22 45.52 0.64
N TYR A 133 7.76 45.74 1.83
CA TYR A 133 6.98 45.70 3.06
C TYR A 133 6.95 47.12 3.63
N GLU A 134 5.76 47.67 3.81
CA GLU A 134 5.56 49.11 4.00
C GLU A 134 6.27 49.89 2.86
N ASP A 135 7.09 50.87 3.20
CA ASP A 135 7.84 51.70 2.25
C ASP A 135 9.28 51.22 2.04
N LYS A 136 9.63 50.01 2.52
CA LYS A 136 11.00 49.49 2.46
C LYS A 136 11.09 48.29 1.53
N GLU A 137 12.15 48.27 0.73
CA GLU A 137 12.49 47.08 -0.04
C GLU A 137 12.91 45.93 0.88
N ARG A 138 12.46 44.74 0.52
CA ARG A 138 12.75 43.49 1.19
C ARG A 138 13.20 42.47 0.17
N ASP A 139 14.14 41.65 0.61
CA ASP A 139 14.58 40.46 -0.10
C ASP A 139 14.18 39.24 0.71
N ILE A 140 13.92 38.14 0.01
CA ILE A 140 13.39 36.90 0.56
C ILE A 140 14.47 35.83 0.40
N THR A 141 14.56 34.88 1.33
CA THR A 141 15.46 33.72 1.19
C THR A 141 14.74 32.55 0.51
N ILE A 142 15.51 31.61 -0.06
CA ILE A 142 14.96 30.37 -0.61
C ILE A 142 14.19 29.57 0.47
N GLU A 143 14.70 29.52 1.69
CA GLU A 143 14.03 28.87 2.82
C GLU A 143 12.67 29.51 3.13
N GLN A 144 12.58 30.85 3.10
CA GLN A 144 11.32 31.56 3.33
C GLN A 144 10.28 31.29 2.25
N LEU A 145 10.70 31.06 1.00
CA LEU A 145 9.79 30.62 -0.07
C LEU A 145 9.30 29.18 0.18
N LEU A 146 10.20 28.25 0.52
CA LEU A 146 9.85 26.86 0.84
C LEU A 146 8.88 26.79 2.02
N ALA A 147 9.15 27.59 3.05
CA ALA A 147 8.39 27.67 4.29
C ALA A 147 7.05 28.41 4.16
N GLN A 148 6.72 28.99 2.99
CA GLN A 148 5.55 29.86 2.81
C GLN A 148 5.53 31.03 3.81
N THR A 149 6.69 31.54 4.22
CA THR A 149 6.83 32.69 5.14
C THR A 149 7.41 33.92 4.46
N SER A 150 7.32 34.01 3.14
CA SER A 150 7.86 35.13 2.37
C SER A 150 7.11 36.45 2.58
N GLY A 151 5.88 36.38 3.10
CA GLY A 151 4.94 37.49 3.17
C GLY A 151 4.28 37.83 1.83
N ILE A 152 4.51 37.03 0.77
CA ILE A 152 3.86 37.23 -0.53
C ILE A 152 2.38 36.85 -0.40
N PRO A 153 1.45 37.75 -0.78
CA PRO A 153 0.02 37.47 -0.75
C PRO A 153 -0.34 36.19 -1.53
N GLY A 154 -1.31 35.44 -1.01
CA GLY A 154 -1.81 34.21 -1.67
C GLY A 154 -2.26 34.42 -3.12
N ASP A 155 -2.84 35.58 -3.38
CA ASP A 155 -3.60 35.89 -4.60
C ASP A 155 -3.01 37.04 -5.43
N ILE A 156 -1.69 37.27 -5.30
CA ILE A 156 -0.98 38.42 -5.92
C ILE A 156 -1.16 38.53 -7.46
N THR A 157 -1.67 37.48 -8.10
CA THR A 157 -1.93 37.39 -9.53
C THR A 157 -3.37 37.64 -9.95
N GLU A 158 -4.38 37.69 -9.06
CA GLU A 158 -5.80 37.63 -9.44
C GLU A 158 -6.25 38.64 -10.50
N GLU A 159 -5.82 39.91 -10.45
CA GLU A 159 -6.25 40.92 -11.44
C GLU A 159 -5.75 40.65 -12.87
N ASN A 160 -4.70 39.84 -13.06
CA ASN A 160 -4.08 39.57 -14.37
C ASN A 160 -3.57 38.12 -14.51
N ARG A 161 -4.13 37.18 -13.73
CA ARG A 161 -3.55 35.85 -13.53
C ARG A 161 -3.37 35.09 -14.83
N TYR A 162 -4.34 35.23 -15.74
CA TYR A 162 -4.38 34.55 -17.03
C TYR A 162 -3.93 35.44 -18.20
N SER A 163 -3.33 36.60 -17.92
CA SER A 163 -2.84 37.49 -18.96
C SER A 163 -1.73 36.81 -19.75
N LYS A 164 -1.87 36.81 -21.09
CA LYS A 164 -0.83 36.31 -22.02
C LYS A 164 0.52 37.02 -21.85
N GLN A 165 0.53 38.24 -21.33
CA GLN A 165 1.76 38.97 -21.02
C GLN A 165 2.62 38.21 -19.99
N TYR A 166 1.99 37.49 -19.08
CA TYR A 166 2.64 36.81 -17.96
C TYR A 166 2.68 35.28 -18.12
N ASP A 167 2.44 34.76 -19.33
CA ASP A 167 2.34 33.33 -19.63
C ASP A 167 3.71 32.63 -19.73
N SER A 168 4.57 32.89 -18.74
CA SER A 168 5.84 32.20 -18.51
C SER A 168 6.29 32.39 -17.07
N ILE A 169 7.11 31.46 -16.56
CA ILE A 169 7.64 31.53 -15.18
C ILE A 169 8.42 32.83 -14.97
N GLU A 170 9.21 33.26 -15.96
CA GLU A 170 9.97 34.51 -15.85
C GLU A 170 9.05 35.74 -15.78
N ASN A 171 8.03 35.81 -16.64
CA ASN A 171 7.16 36.98 -16.69
C ASN A 171 6.26 37.10 -15.46
N ILE A 172 5.73 35.99 -14.92
CA ILE A 172 4.89 36.03 -13.72
C ILE A 172 5.72 36.42 -12.48
N VAL A 173 6.97 35.96 -12.38
CA VAL A 173 7.89 36.37 -11.31
C VAL A 173 8.32 37.83 -11.48
N ASN A 174 8.55 38.29 -12.71
CA ASN A 174 8.81 39.70 -12.98
C ASN A 174 7.62 40.59 -12.61
N PHE A 175 6.39 40.13 -12.83
CA PHE A 175 5.17 40.81 -12.40
C PHE A 175 5.06 40.93 -10.87
N ALA A 176 5.57 39.95 -10.12
CA ALA A 176 5.61 40.02 -8.67
C ALA A 176 6.59 41.08 -8.14
N LYS A 177 7.65 41.43 -8.90
CA LYS A 177 8.68 42.38 -8.45
C LYS A 177 8.08 43.73 -8.06
N GLY A 178 8.52 44.27 -6.94
CA GLY A 178 8.13 45.57 -6.42
C GLY A 178 6.73 45.62 -5.80
N LYS A 179 5.97 44.52 -5.82
CA LYS A 179 4.66 44.44 -5.16
C LYS A 179 4.79 44.36 -3.64
N ARG A 180 3.68 44.64 -2.96
CA ARG A 180 3.60 44.68 -1.49
C ARG A 180 3.50 43.28 -0.90
N LEU A 181 4.18 43.08 0.22
CA LEU A 181 4.08 41.94 1.11
C LEU A 181 3.04 42.25 2.20
N ASN A 182 2.32 41.22 2.64
CA ASN A 182 1.39 41.29 3.78
C ASN A 182 2.14 41.23 5.12
N HIS A 183 3.27 40.52 5.14
CA HIS A 183 4.06 40.26 6.35
C HIS A 183 5.55 40.48 6.09
N VAL A 184 6.32 40.66 7.17
CA VAL A 184 7.78 40.67 7.08
C VAL A 184 8.25 39.25 6.68
N PRO A 185 9.18 39.10 5.72
CA PRO A 185 9.70 37.79 5.35
C PRO A 185 10.31 37.06 6.56
N GLY A 186 9.78 35.86 6.85
CA GLY A 186 10.18 34.97 7.94
C GLY A 186 9.23 34.97 9.14
N GLU A 187 8.29 35.91 9.24
CA GLU A 187 7.47 36.06 10.45
C GLU A 187 6.19 35.21 10.44
N THR A 188 5.44 35.24 9.35
CA THR A 188 4.08 34.65 9.29
C THR A 188 3.95 33.71 8.10
N PHE A 189 3.32 32.55 8.33
CA PHE A 189 2.92 31.65 7.26
C PHE A 189 1.76 32.25 6.45
N GLU A 190 1.91 32.30 5.13
CA GLU A 190 0.86 32.64 4.19
C GLU A 190 1.04 31.79 2.92
N TYR A 191 0.03 30.97 2.62
CA TYR A 191 0.08 30.06 1.48
C TYR A 191 -0.07 30.82 0.17
N SER A 192 0.97 30.82 -0.66
CA SER A 192 0.96 31.46 -1.99
C SER A 192 1.59 30.56 -3.05
N ASN A 193 0.97 30.52 -4.24
CA ASN A 193 1.53 29.81 -5.40
C ASN A 193 2.83 30.46 -5.88
N MET A 194 2.88 31.79 -5.84
CA MET A 194 4.02 32.60 -6.28
C MET A 194 5.33 32.19 -5.59
N ASN A 195 5.28 31.72 -4.35
CA ASN A 195 6.45 31.20 -3.65
C ASN A 195 7.12 30.06 -4.44
N TYR A 196 6.33 29.13 -4.95
CA TYR A 196 6.84 27.98 -5.70
C TYR A 196 7.14 28.31 -7.16
N ASP A 197 6.49 29.31 -7.74
CA ASP A 197 6.81 29.80 -9.09
C ASP A 197 8.18 30.52 -9.11
N ILE A 198 8.47 31.32 -8.08
CA ILE A 198 9.81 31.90 -7.87
C ILE A 198 10.86 30.81 -7.70
N LEU A 199 10.59 29.76 -6.91
CA LEU A 199 11.49 28.60 -6.80
C LEU A 199 11.69 27.92 -8.16
N GLY A 200 10.65 27.82 -8.97
CA GLY A 200 10.74 27.37 -10.35
C GLY A 200 11.72 28.19 -11.19
N LEU A 201 11.66 29.52 -11.12
CA LEU A 201 12.60 30.39 -11.83
C LEU A 201 14.04 30.25 -11.32
N ILE A 202 14.23 30.10 -10.01
CA ILE A 202 15.55 29.84 -9.43
C ILE A 202 16.14 28.55 -9.98
N ILE A 203 15.35 27.47 -10.09
CA ILE A 203 15.79 26.22 -10.74
C ILE A 203 16.26 26.51 -12.17
N GLN A 204 15.51 27.29 -12.96
CA GLN A 204 15.91 27.60 -14.33
C GLN A 204 17.24 28.36 -14.40
N ASN A 205 17.37 29.40 -13.57
CA ASN A 205 18.53 30.29 -13.62
C ASN A 205 19.81 29.60 -13.12
N VAL A 206 19.70 28.76 -12.08
CA VAL A 206 20.83 28.01 -11.53
C VAL A 206 21.29 26.88 -12.47
N THR A 207 20.35 26.25 -13.18
CA THR A 207 20.62 25.01 -13.93
C THR A 207 20.77 25.23 -15.43
N HIS A 208 20.42 26.42 -15.92
CA HIS A 208 20.34 26.78 -17.35
C HIS A 208 19.47 25.80 -18.16
N GLN A 209 18.46 25.20 -17.52
CA GLN A 209 17.47 24.31 -18.13
C GLN A 209 16.08 24.88 -17.87
N SER A 210 15.11 24.63 -18.76
CA SER A 210 13.71 24.91 -18.40
C SER A 210 13.30 24.11 -17.16
N TYR A 211 12.39 24.64 -16.36
CA TYR A 211 11.91 23.97 -15.14
C TYR A 211 11.42 22.54 -15.46
N THR A 212 10.60 22.41 -16.50
CA THR A 212 10.06 21.13 -16.95
C THR A 212 11.15 20.14 -17.37
N SER A 213 12.18 20.60 -18.09
CA SER A 213 13.33 19.76 -18.48
C SER A 213 14.13 19.29 -17.27
N TYR A 214 14.35 20.18 -16.30
CA TYR A 214 15.09 19.82 -15.08
C TYR A 214 14.33 18.75 -14.29
N ILE A 215 13.05 18.95 -14.02
CA ILE A 215 12.23 17.98 -13.28
C ILE A 215 12.16 16.64 -14.02
N GLN A 216 11.94 16.65 -15.33
CA GLN A 216 11.94 15.43 -16.14
C GLN A 216 13.26 14.66 -16.03
N LYS A 217 14.40 15.35 -16.16
CA LYS A 217 15.73 14.73 -16.21
C LYS A 217 16.24 14.28 -14.85
N HIS A 218 16.04 15.07 -13.79
CA HIS A 218 16.69 14.88 -12.49
C HIS A 218 15.77 14.34 -11.39
N VAL A 219 14.45 14.36 -11.61
CA VAL A 219 13.46 13.83 -10.66
C VAL A 219 12.69 12.66 -11.27
N LEU A 220 12.00 12.86 -12.39
CA LEU A 220 11.07 11.88 -12.94
C LEU A 220 11.77 10.69 -13.61
N ALA A 221 12.77 10.94 -14.46
CA ALA A 221 13.48 9.89 -15.18
C ALA A 221 14.24 8.91 -14.25
N PRO A 222 14.96 9.37 -13.20
CA PRO A 222 15.59 8.46 -12.22
C PRO A 222 14.57 7.58 -11.49
N LEU A 223 13.36 8.10 -11.24
CA LEU A 223 12.25 7.36 -10.62
C LEU A 223 11.45 6.50 -11.61
N LYS A 224 11.74 6.63 -12.91
CA LYS A 224 11.03 5.96 -14.02
C LYS A 224 9.55 6.35 -14.09
N MET A 225 9.22 7.59 -13.72
CA MET A 225 7.89 8.18 -13.88
C MET A 225 7.71 8.68 -15.33
N LYS A 226 7.60 7.73 -16.26
CA LYS A 226 7.73 8.00 -17.71
C LYS A 226 6.55 8.75 -18.33
N HIS A 227 5.40 8.75 -17.66
CA HIS A 227 4.16 9.30 -18.18
C HIS A 227 3.79 10.63 -17.52
N THR A 228 4.50 11.02 -16.47
CA THR A 228 4.32 12.28 -15.76
C THR A 228 4.85 13.41 -16.62
N THR A 229 4.00 14.40 -16.87
CA THR A 229 4.26 15.54 -17.74
C THR A 229 3.78 16.83 -17.07
N PHE A 230 3.70 17.91 -17.83
CA PHE A 230 3.16 19.19 -17.39
C PHE A 230 2.09 19.65 -18.36
N LYS A 231 1.08 20.36 -17.86
CA LYS A 231 0.05 20.98 -18.69
C LYS A 231 0.69 22.03 -19.58
N VAL A 232 0.53 21.89 -20.89
CA VAL A 232 0.97 22.87 -21.89
C VAL A 232 -0.21 23.51 -22.63
N ASN A 233 -1.38 22.87 -22.59
CA ASN A 233 -2.63 23.37 -23.13
C ASN A 233 -3.82 22.63 -22.46
N ASN A 234 -5.04 23.04 -22.79
CA ASN A 234 -6.28 22.42 -22.28
C ASN A 234 -6.74 21.21 -23.12
N THR A 235 -6.08 20.89 -24.23
CA THR A 235 -6.40 19.72 -25.06
C THR A 235 -5.84 18.45 -24.42
N LYS A 236 -6.73 17.52 -24.09
CA LYS A 236 -6.35 16.26 -23.44
C LYS A 236 -6.13 15.13 -24.43
N SER A 237 -5.04 14.38 -24.25
CA SER A 237 -4.79 13.15 -25.00
C SER A 237 -5.66 11.99 -24.50
N ASN A 238 -5.70 10.86 -25.23
CA ASN A 238 -6.56 9.71 -24.87
C ASN A 238 -6.29 9.12 -23.48
N ASN A 239 -5.08 9.33 -22.92
CA ASN A 239 -4.71 8.84 -21.60
C ASN A 239 -4.82 9.90 -20.50
N GLU A 240 -5.29 11.10 -20.82
CA GLU A 240 -5.51 12.18 -19.87
C GLU A 240 -7.01 12.30 -19.57
N ALA A 241 -7.35 12.42 -18.29
CA ALA A 241 -8.72 12.68 -17.90
C ALA A 241 -9.14 14.08 -18.38
N LEU A 242 -10.38 14.20 -18.85
CA LEU A 242 -11.04 15.50 -18.97
C LEU A 242 -11.40 15.99 -17.56
N GLY A 243 -11.14 17.26 -17.28
CA GLY A 243 -11.60 17.91 -16.05
C GLY A 243 -13.06 18.34 -16.18
N TYR A 244 -13.81 18.17 -15.11
CA TYR A 244 -15.24 18.48 -15.04
C TYR A 244 -15.54 19.49 -13.94
N ILE A 245 -16.61 20.27 -14.16
CA ILE A 245 -17.30 21.04 -13.12
C ILE A 245 -18.74 20.55 -13.02
N TRP A 246 -19.31 20.64 -11.83
CA TRP A 246 -20.70 20.32 -11.59
C TRP A 246 -21.55 21.57 -11.76
N GLU A 247 -22.31 21.64 -12.86
CA GLU A 247 -23.21 22.76 -13.19
C GLU A 247 -24.51 22.21 -13.77
N ASP A 248 -25.63 22.88 -13.50
CA ASP A 248 -26.96 22.50 -14.02
C ASP A 248 -27.36 21.04 -13.73
N ASN A 249 -26.95 20.51 -12.58
CA ASN A 249 -27.15 19.11 -12.17
C ASN A 249 -26.49 18.07 -13.10
N GLU A 250 -25.44 18.47 -13.82
CA GLU A 250 -24.64 17.57 -14.64
C GLU A 250 -23.14 17.87 -14.58
N ASN A 251 -22.35 16.87 -14.97
CA ASN A 251 -20.90 17.02 -15.11
C ASN A 251 -20.57 17.58 -16.48
N LYS A 252 -20.12 18.84 -16.55
CA LYS A 252 -19.70 19.51 -17.78
C LYS A 252 -18.19 19.54 -17.90
N VAL A 253 -17.67 19.31 -19.11
CA VAL A 253 -16.23 19.43 -19.38
C VAL A 253 -15.83 20.89 -19.20
N ALA A 254 -14.82 21.12 -18.35
CA ALA A 254 -14.30 22.44 -18.06
C ALA A 254 -12.86 22.59 -18.57
N GLN A 255 -12.60 23.73 -19.20
CA GLN A 255 -11.28 24.12 -19.70
C GLN A 255 -10.92 25.50 -19.13
N PRO A 256 -10.70 25.61 -17.81
CA PRO A 256 -10.39 26.89 -17.18
C PRO A 256 -9.14 27.49 -17.82
N GLU A 257 -9.13 28.82 -17.92
CA GLU A 257 -7.92 29.55 -18.28
C GLU A 257 -6.82 29.25 -17.26
N PHE A 258 -5.58 29.23 -17.73
CA PHE A 258 -4.43 28.90 -16.90
C PHE A 258 -3.20 29.67 -17.39
N ASN A 259 -2.18 29.80 -16.53
CA ASN A 259 -0.95 30.50 -16.85
C ASN A 259 0.25 29.54 -16.70
N ILE A 260 1.04 29.35 -17.75
CA ILE A 260 2.22 28.47 -17.74
C ILE A 260 3.23 28.87 -16.65
N GLY A 261 3.22 30.13 -16.21
CA GLY A 261 3.97 30.62 -15.06
C GLY A 261 3.70 29.87 -13.75
N ASP A 262 2.47 29.39 -13.52
CA ASP A 262 2.08 28.62 -12.32
C ASP A 262 2.47 27.12 -12.42
N THR A 263 3.21 26.72 -13.47
CA THR A 263 3.62 25.31 -13.67
C THR A 263 4.34 24.72 -12.45
N PRO A 264 5.32 25.41 -11.83
CA PRO A 264 6.03 24.90 -10.66
C PRO A 264 5.15 24.72 -9.43
N ALA A 265 4.05 25.47 -9.33
CA ALA A 265 3.12 25.40 -8.22
C ALA A 265 1.96 24.42 -8.43
N ALA A 266 1.49 24.20 -9.67
CA ALA A 266 0.19 23.56 -9.89
C ALA A 266 0.03 22.64 -11.10
N TYR A 267 0.86 22.76 -12.15
CA TYR A 267 0.50 22.15 -13.44
C TYR A 267 1.27 20.89 -13.84
N MET A 268 1.73 20.10 -12.87
CA MET A 268 2.13 18.72 -13.15
C MET A 268 0.90 17.85 -13.47
N MET A 269 1.06 16.97 -14.44
CA MET A 269 0.11 15.92 -14.78
C MET A 269 0.73 14.56 -14.47
N SER A 270 0.05 13.74 -13.67
CA SER A 270 0.56 12.42 -13.28
C SER A 270 -0.56 11.39 -13.16
N SER A 271 -0.17 10.12 -13.01
CA SER A 271 -1.08 8.99 -12.78
C SER A 271 -0.71 8.28 -11.48
N THR A 272 -1.63 7.50 -10.93
CA THR A 272 -1.34 6.69 -9.73
C THR A 272 -0.23 5.65 -9.98
N SER A 273 -0.05 5.18 -11.21
CA SER A 273 1.06 4.28 -11.57
C SER A 273 2.43 4.95 -11.43
N ASP A 274 2.57 6.20 -11.88
CA ASP A 274 3.81 6.97 -11.74
C ASP A 274 3.99 7.47 -10.31
N LEU A 275 2.94 8.01 -9.68
CA LEU A 275 2.97 8.47 -8.29
C LEU A 275 3.28 7.33 -7.32
N ALA A 276 3.05 6.06 -7.68
CA ALA A 276 3.55 4.94 -6.90
C ALA A 276 5.08 5.00 -6.71
N LYS A 277 5.84 5.38 -7.73
CA LYS A 277 7.30 5.53 -7.64
C LYS A 277 7.70 6.68 -6.74
N TRP A 278 6.99 7.80 -6.84
CA TRP A 278 7.16 8.95 -5.96
C TRP A 278 6.90 8.57 -4.49
N VAL A 279 5.75 7.96 -4.20
CA VAL A 279 5.37 7.54 -2.85
C VAL A 279 6.34 6.49 -2.28
N GLN A 280 6.79 5.53 -3.08
CA GLN A 280 7.80 4.55 -2.67
C GLN A 280 9.13 5.21 -2.28
N LEU A 281 9.60 6.21 -3.04
CA LEU A 281 10.79 7.01 -2.68
C LEU A 281 10.59 7.70 -1.32
N GLN A 282 9.44 8.32 -1.12
CA GLN A 282 9.14 9.09 0.09
C GLN A 282 9.08 8.20 1.34
N ILE A 283 8.50 7.00 1.22
CA ILE A 283 8.34 6.06 2.33
C ILE A 283 9.64 5.29 2.61
N GLN A 284 10.29 4.78 1.57
CA GLN A 284 11.45 3.90 1.68
C GLN A 284 12.56 4.32 0.68
N PRO A 285 13.28 5.42 0.96
CA PRO A 285 14.39 5.85 0.13
C PRO A 285 15.49 4.78 0.09
N THR A 286 16.03 4.53 -1.10
CA THR A 286 16.94 3.39 -1.34
C THR A 286 18.42 3.67 -1.03
N SER A 287 18.77 4.94 -0.82
CA SER A 287 20.14 5.37 -0.51
C SER A 287 20.19 6.35 0.66
N LYS A 288 21.35 6.45 1.32
CA LYS A 288 21.56 7.43 2.41
C LYS A 288 21.36 8.88 1.95
N SER A 289 21.79 9.18 0.72
CA SER A 289 21.60 10.49 0.07
C SER A 289 20.10 10.81 -0.07
N GLN A 290 19.32 9.92 -0.69
CA GLN A 290 17.88 10.08 -0.79
C GLN A 290 17.22 10.19 0.59
N ALA A 291 17.62 9.35 1.55
CA ALA A 291 17.04 9.40 2.89
C ALA A 291 17.31 10.73 3.61
N LYS A 292 18.48 11.35 3.42
CA LYS A 292 18.77 12.69 3.94
C LYS A 292 17.87 13.73 3.29
N LEU A 293 17.76 13.68 1.97
CA LEU A 293 16.95 14.62 1.18
C LEU A 293 15.46 14.53 1.53
N ILE A 294 14.91 13.31 1.65
CA ILE A 294 13.52 13.09 2.05
C ILE A 294 13.26 13.58 3.47
N ARG A 295 14.18 13.32 4.42
CA ARG A 295 14.07 13.88 5.78
C ARG A 295 14.04 15.40 5.79
N GLN A 296 14.87 16.04 4.97
CA GLN A 296 14.89 17.49 4.84
C GLN A 296 13.59 18.00 4.17
N SER A 297 13.06 17.28 3.18
CA SER A 297 11.80 17.62 2.52
C SER A 297 10.60 17.62 3.47
N HIS A 298 10.60 16.72 4.45
CA HIS A 298 9.55 16.57 5.47
C HIS A 298 9.87 17.29 6.78
N GLN A 299 10.95 18.07 6.82
CA GLN A 299 11.27 18.87 7.99
C GLN A 299 10.27 20.03 8.10
N VAL A 300 9.80 20.29 9.33
CA VAL A 300 8.99 21.47 9.64
C VAL A 300 9.84 22.73 9.42
N LEU A 301 9.35 23.61 8.56
CA LEU A 301 9.96 24.91 8.28
C LEU A 301 9.15 26.07 8.90
N SER A 302 7.83 25.90 9.03
CA SER A 302 6.94 26.91 9.59
C SER A 302 5.70 26.27 10.22
N ASN A 303 5.04 27.01 11.12
CA ASN A 303 3.72 26.67 11.63
C ASN A 303 2.68 27.09 10.57
N SER A 304 1.82 26.17 10.13
CA SER A 304 0.82 26.46 9.08
C SER A 304 -0.38 27.27 9.57
N LEU A 305 -0.42 27.58 10.87
CA LEU A 305 -1.54 28.25 11.55
C LEU A 305 -2.88 27.54 11.36
N ASN A 306 -2.84 26.21 11.18
CA ASN A 306 -4.01 25.38 10.84
C ASN A 306 -4.75 25.85 9.58
N SER A 307 -4.03 26.42 8.61
CA SER A 307 -4.60 26.87 7.33
C SER A 307 -5.19 25.72 6.51
N GLU A 308 -4.70 24.49 6.73
CA GLU A 308 -5.19 23.26 6.12
C GLU A 308 -5.71 22.34 7.25
N PRO A 309 -6.89 21.72 7.09
CA PRO A 309 -7.40 20.75 8.04
C PRO A 309 -6.37 19.66 8.36
N ASN A 310 -6.24 19.33 9.65
CA ASN A 310 -5.29 18.33 10.15
C ASN A 310 -3.81 18.66 9.93
N ALA A 311 -3.42 19.89 9.59
CA ALA A 311 -2.02 20.32 9.51
C ALA A 311 -1.67 21.34 10.59
N ASP A 312 -0.57 21.12 11.30
CA ASP A 312 -0.01 22.10 12.25
C ASP A 312 1.20 22.86 11.68
N SER A 313 1.82 22.31 10.63
CA SER A 313 3.10 22.79 10.11
C SER A 313 3.19 22.64 8.59
N TYR A 314 4.17 23.32 8.01
CA TYR A 314 4.52 23.22 6.59
C TYR A 314 6.02 22.94 6.41
N GLY A 315 6.34 22.12 5.40
CA GLY A 315 7.69 21.76 4.97
C GLY A 315 7.95 22.13 3.51
N SER A 316 8.86 21.42 2.84
CA SER A 316 9.22 21.70 1.45
C SER A 316 8.18 21.14 0.46
N GLY A 317 7.01 21.77 0.41
CA GLY A 317 5.88 21.42 -0.46
C GLY A 317 4.94 20.40 0.16
N TRP A 318 4.90 20.34 1.50
CA TRP A 318 4.11 19.39 2.28
C TRP A 318 3.50 20.08 3.50
N PHE A 319 2.22 19.84 3.73
CA PHE A 319 1.64 20.01 5.06
C PHE A 319 2.06 18.85 5.97
N ILE A 320 2.21 19.14 7.26
CA ILE A 320 2.68 18.19 8.26
C ILE A 320 1.73 18.22 9.45
N ASN A 321 1.36 17.03 9.91
CA ASN A 321 0.78 16.80 11.22
C ASN A 321 1.82 16.10 12.09
N THR A 322 2.34 16.81 13.08
CA THR A 322 3.42 16.32 13.92
C THR A 322 2.95 15.21 14.87
N ASP A 323 1.73 15.32 15.40
CA ASP A 323 1.12 14.39 16.35
C ASP A 323 0.83 13.02 15.71
N ASP A 324 0.17 13.01 14.55
CA ASP A 324 -0.18 11.78 13.82
C ASP A 324 0.95 11.28 12.90
N HIS A 325 2.06 12.03 12.84
CA HIS A 325 3.20 11.78 11.95
C HIS A 325 2.80 11.67 10.48
N LEU A 326 1.89 12.54 10.04
CA LEU A 326 1.42 12.61 8.66
C LEU A 326 2.19 13.69 7.90
N VAL A 327 2.52 13.37 6.65
CA VAL A 327 3.03 14.32 5.66
C VAL A 327 2.09 14.23 4.46
N PHE A 328 1.46 15.32 4.09
CA PHE A 328 0.43 15.30 3.05
C PHE A 328 0.34 16.62 2.30
N HIS A 329 -0.34 16.61 1.15
CA HIS A 329 -0.71 17.84 0.47
C HIS A 329 -2.02 17.64 -0.29
N THR A 330 -2.91 18.63 -0.14
CA THR A 330 -4.14 18.73 -0.93
C THR A 330 -3.85 19.53 -2.20
N GLY A 331 -4.33 19.06 -3.34
CA GLY A 331 -4.21 19.73 -4.63
C GLY A 331 -5.60 20.04 -5.17
N VAL A 332 -5.87 21.31 -5.45
CA VAL A 332 -7.16 21.77 -5.99
C VAL A 332 -6.92 22.70 -7.18
N LEU A 333 -7.65 22.45 -8.26
CA LEU A 333 -7.91 23.34 -9.40
C LEU A 333 -9.42 23.36 -9.63
N ASP A 334 -9.92 24.23 -10.49
CA ASP A 334 -11.36 24.37 -10.76
C ASP A 334 -12.02 23.06 -11.22
N ASN A 335 -11.27 22.23 -11.96
CA ASN A 335 -11.76 21.02 -12.61
C ASN A 335 -11.00 19.73 -12.24
N PHE A 336 -10.10 19.79 -11.24
CA PHE A 336 -9.35 18.65 -10.72
C PHE A 336 -9.13 18.79 -9.21
N SER A 337 -9.13 17.66 -8.50
CA SER A 337 -8.69 17.60 -7.11
C SER A 337 -7.86 16.36 -6.86
N SER A 338 -6.92 16.45 -5.92
CA SER A 338 -5.96 15.39 -5.62
C SER A 338 -5.49 15.45 -4.18
N GLN A 339 -5.12 14.30 -3.63
CA GLN A 339 -4.53 14.17 -2.30
C GLN A 339 -3.34 13.21 -2.39
N ILE A 340 -2.22 13.59 -1.80
CA ILE A 340 -1.14 12.66 -1.43
C ILE A 340 -1.00 12.72 0.09
N LEU A 341 -1.13 11.58 0.76
CA LEU A 341 -1.00 11.45 2.22
C LEU A 341 -0.01 10.34 2.53
N LEU A 342 0.96 10.61 3.40
CA LEU A 342 2.03 9.70 3.77
C LEU A 342 2.11 9.61 5.29
N ASN A 343 2.38 8.40 5.80
CA ASN A 343 2.84 8.20 7.16
C ASN A 343 4.17 7.45 7.10
N ILE A 344 5.26 8.18 7.29
CA ILE A 344 6.62 7.65 7.12
C ILE A 344 6.94 6.63 8.21
N ARG A 345 6.51 6.89 9.47
CA ARG A 345 6.77 5.98 10.59
C ARG A 345 6.08 4.64 10.44
N LYS A 346 4.84 4.66 9.95
CA LYS A 346 4.05 3.45 9.69
C LYS A 346 4.22 2.94 8.26
N SER A 347 5.13 3.51 7.47
CA SER A 347 5.50 3.05 6.14
C SER A 347 4.31 2.88 5.18
N TYR A 348 3.41 3.86 5.10
CA TYR A 348 2.30 3.82 4.12
C TYR A 348 2.03 5.16 3.47
N GLY A 349 1.37 5.10 2.31
CA GLY A 349 0.94 6.25 1.54
C GLY A 349 -0.37 6.00 0.81
N ILE A 350 -1.17 7.04 0.68
CA ILE A 350 -2.46 7.06 0.02
C ILE A 350 -2.42 8.18 -1.00
N VAL A 351 -2.81 7.89 -2.24
CA VAL A 351 -3.03 8.90 -3.27
C VAL A 351 -4.43 8.76 -3.80
N VAL A 352 -5.14 9.88 -3.92
CA VAL A 352 -6.46 9.96 -4.54
C VAL A 352 -6.40 11.07 -5.58
N LEU A 353 -6.74 10.77 -6.84
CA LEU A 353 -6.80 11.73 -7.95
C LEU A 353 -8.22 11.73 -8.51
N ALA A 354 -8.81 12.90 -8.72
CA ALA A 354 -10.15 13.03 -9.29
C ALA A 354 -10.20 14.12 -10.36
N ASN A 355 -11.05 13.90 -11.36
CA ASN A 355 -11.24 14.83 -12.48
C ASN A 355 -12.41 15.80 -12.28
N THR A 356 -12.59 16.24 -11.04
CA THR A 356 -13.45 17.37 -10.64
C THR A 356 -12.89 17.97 -9.37
N ASN A 357 -13.22 19.21 -9.07
CA ASN A 357 -12.93 19.81 -7.77
C ASN A 357 -13.92 19.30 -6.71
N SER A 358 -13.46 18.44 -5.79
CA SER A 358 -14.34 17.88 -4.77
C SER A 358 -13.63 17.65 -3.43
N ASN A 359 -14.20 18.19 -2.35
CA ASN A 359 -13.72 17.93 -0.99
C ASN A 359 -13.83 16.46 -0.56
N GLN A 360 -14.58 15.63 -1.31
CA GLN A 360 -14.66 14.20 -1.04
C GLN A 360 -13.34 13.49 -1.32
N VAL A 361 -12.43 14.06 -2.12
CA VAL A 361 -11.09 13.51 -2.35
C VAL A 361 -10.29 13.47 -1.05
N THR A 362 -10.20 14.60 -0.34
CA THR A 362 -9.51 14.69 0.95
C THR A 362 -10.18 13.82 2.00
N ARG A 363 -11.51 13.89 2.13
CA ARG A 363 -12.29 13.07 3.08
C ARG A 363 -12.12 11.56 2.82
N LEU A 364 -12.08 11.14 1.56
CA LEU A 364 -11.84 9.75 1.21
C LEU A 364 -10.44 9.31 1.66
N ALA A 365 -9.41 10.12 1.41
CA ALA A 365 -8.06 9.82 1.87
C ALA A 365 -7.98 9.74 3.41
N GLU A 366 -8.64 10.63 4.13
CA GLU A 366 -8.72 10.62 5.61
C GLU A 366 -9.45 9.39 6.15
N HIS A 367 -10.57 9.00 5.52
CA HIS A 367 -11.28 7.78 5.88
C HIS A 367 -10.42 6.54 5.63
N LEU A 368 -9.74 6.47 4.47
CA LEU A 368 -8.82 5.37 4.17
C LEU A 368 -7.67 5.34 5.19
N ASN A 369 -7.09 6.50 5.53
CA ASN A 369 -6.06 6.65 6.56
C ASN A 369 -6.52 6.10 7.91
N THR A 370 -7.70 6.52 8.38
CA THR A 370 -8.32 6.04 9.63
C THR A 370 -8.51 4.53 9.63
N GLN A 371 -8.89 3.94 8.49
CA GLN A 371 -9.08 2.50 8.35
C GLN A 371 -7.76 1.72 8.38
N ILE A 372 -6.70 2.26 7.77
CA ILE A 372 -5.33 1.69 7.85
C ILE A 372 -4.83 1.78 9.30
N MET A 373 -4.99 2.93 9.94
CA MET A 373 -4.52 3.18 11.30
C MET A 373 -5.18 2.28 12.34
N ASN A 374 -6.48 2.03 12.20
CA ASN A 374 -7.26 1.18 13.11
C ASN A 374 -7.24 -0.30 12.72
N ASN A 375 -6.52 -0.67 11.66
CA ASN A 375 -6.39 -2.01 11.09
C ASN A 375 -7.71 -2.76 10.84
N ARG A 376 -8.85 -2.05 10.72
CA ARG A 376 -10.18 -2.68 10.72
C ARG A 376 -10.47 -3.46 9.45
N HIS A 377 -9.89 -3.04 8.31
CA HIS A 377 -10.24 -3.58 7.00
C HIS A 377 -9.06 -3.84 6.06
N TYR A 378 -7.81 -3.65 6.48
CA TYR A 378 -6.61 -3.86 5.65
C TYR A 378 -5.89 -5.19 5.94
N THR A 379 -6.64 -6.26 6.16
CA THR A 379 -6.04 -7.60 6.29
C THR A 379 -5.42 -8.03 4.96
N THR A 380 -4.13 -8.35 4.99
CA THR A 380 -3.42 -8.84 3.80
C THR A 380 -3.68 -10.32 3.57
N ILE A 381 -3.47 -10.82 2.34
CA ILE A 381 -3.43 -12.25 2.05
C ILE A 381 -2.37 -12.91 2.92
N GLU A 382 -1.21 -12.28 3.10
CA GLU A 382 -0.13 -12.79 3.96
C GLU A 382 -0.55 -12.90 5.43
N GLU A 383 -1.26 -11.91 5.97
CA GLU A 383 -1.77 -11.92 7.35
C GLU A 383 -2.92 -12.92 7.52
N LYS A 384 -3.80 -13.06 6.52
CA LYS A 384 -4.83 -14.11 6.51
C LYS A 384 -4.21 -15.50 6.37
N VAL A 385 -3.18 -15.64 5.53
CA VAL A 385 -2.39 -16.87 5.37
C VAL A 385 -1.68 -17.19 6.68
N ASN A 386 -1.09 -16.21 7.37
CA ASN A 386 -0.43 -16.40 8.66
C ASN A 386 -1.45 -16.78 9.75
N GLN A 387 -2.60 -16.12 9.83
CA GLN A 387 -3.69 -16.53 10.73
C GLN A 387 -4.16 -17.96 10.44
N THR A 388 -4.31 -18.35 9.17
CA THR A 388 -4.62 -19.73 8.82
C THR A 388 -3.46 -20.67 9.13
N LYS A 389 -2.20 -20.26 8.93
CA LYS A 389 -1.01 -21.05 9.22
C LYS A 389 -0.89 -21.35 10.71
N ASP A 390 -1.15 -20.38 11.58
CA ASP A 390 -1.12 -20.56 13.03
C ASP A 390 -2.21 -21.55 13.48
N MET A 391 -3.43 -21.39 12.96
CA MET A 391 -4.53 -22.32 13.24
C MET A 391 -4.23 -23.73 12.73
N GLN A 392 -3.69 -23.88 11.52
CA GLN A 392 -3.34 -25.17 10.95
C GLN A 392 -2.14 -25.83 11.65
N LEU A 393 -1.17 -25.04 12.11
CA LEU A 393 -0.04 -25.51 12.90
C LEU A 393 -0.50 -26.02 14.26
N ILE A 394 -1.44 -25.33 14.91
CA ILE A 394 -2.06 -25.79 16.16
C ILE A 394 -2.77 -27.14 15.93
N ILE A 395 -3.61 -27.25 14.91
CA ILE A 395 -4.36 -28.50 14.65
C ILE A 395 -3.41 -29.66 14.28
N SER A 396 -2.40 -29.42 13.45
CA SER A 396 -1.41 -30.45 13.09
C SER A 396 -0.56 -30.88 14.30
N THR A 397 -0.13 -29.93 15.14
CA THR A 397 0.61 -30.24 16.39
C THR A 397 -0.24 -31.07 17.36
N LEU A 398 -1.53 -30.73 17.51
CA LEU A 398 -2.47 -31.52 18.32
C LEU A 398 -2.67 -32.93 17.75
N ALA A 399 -2.77 -33.07 16.43
CA ALA A 399 -2.87 -34.36 15.75
C ALA A 399 -1.59 -35.19 15.95
N ASP A 400 -0.41 -34.56 15.89
CA ASP A 400 0.87 -35.23 16.11
C ASP A 400 1.04 -35.69 17.57
N ILE A 401 0.68 -34.84 18.55
CA ILE A 401 0.63 -35.23 19.98
C ILE A 401 -0.31 -36.42 20.17
N PHE A 402 -1.48 -36.36 19.55
CA PHE A 402 -2.46 -37.44 19.59
C PHE A 402 -1.87 -38.73 19.01
N MET A 403 -1.22 -38.68 17.85
CA MET A 403 -0.54 -39.85 17.26
C MET A 403 0.52 -40.44 18.19
N VAL A 404 1.32 -39.61 18.86
CA VAL A 404 2.34 -40.07 19.82
C VAL A 404 1.69 -40.78 21.01
N ILE A 405 0.65 -40.19 21.61
CA ILE A 405 -0.08 -40.79 22.73
C ILE A 405 -0.63 -42.16 22.34
N PHE A 406 -1.34 -42.25 21.21
CA PHE A 406 -1.94 -43.50 20.78
C PHE A 406 -0.89 -44.53 20.37
N SER A 407 0.25 -44.11 19.79
CA SER A 407 1.37 -45.02 19.51
C SER A 407 1.94 -45.62 20.79
N ILE A 408 2.12 -44.81 21.85
CA ILE A 408 2.57 -45.28 23.17
C ILE A 408 1.54 -46.25 23.77
N LEU A 409 0.24 -45.93 23.69
CA LEU A 409 -0.83 -46.78 24.20
C LEU A 409 -0.88 -48.12 23.48
N VAL A 410 -0.85 -48.11 22.14
CA VAL A 410 -0.78 -49.30 21.29
C VAL A 410 0.45 -50.14 21.65
N PHE A 411 1.62 -49.52 21.72
CA PHE A 411 2.87 -50.20 22.05
C PHE A 411 2.85 -50.81 23.46
N SER A 412 2.41 -50.06 24.47
CA SER A 412 2.24 -50.55 25.85
C SER A 412 1.33 -51.77 25.88
N LYS A 413 0.27 -51.76 25.07
CA LYS A 413 -0.70 -52.85 25.05
C LYS A 413 -0.18 -54.08 24.32
N ILE A 414 0.59 -53.91 23.24
CA ILE A 414 1.32 -54.99 22.56
C ILE A 414 2.35 -55.63 23.50
N LEU A 415 3.08 -54.82 24.30
CA LEU A 415 4.00 -55.36 25.31
C LEU A 415 3.27 -56.19 26.36
N LYS A 416 2.15 -55.69 26.90
CA LYS A 416 1.31 -56.44 27.86
C LYS A 416 0.73 -57.73 27.28
N LEU A 417 0.43 -57.77 25.98
CA LEU A 417 0.04 -59.00 25.28
C LEU A 417 1.21 -59.98 25.18
N ARG A 418 2.42 -59.50 24.85
CA ARG A 418 3.63 -60.32 24.74
C ARG A 418 4.08 -60.91 26.09
N GLU A 419 3.92 -60.15 27.17
CA GLU A 419 4.26 -60.54 28.54
C GLU A 419 3.19 -61.42 29.20
N GLY A 420 2.05 -61.66 28.53
CA GLY A 420 0.96 -62.49 29.04
C GLY A 420 0.10 -61.82 30.13
N HIS A 421 0.18 -60.49 30.28
CA HIS A 421 -0.63 -59.73 31.23
C HIS A 421 -2.05 -59.44 30.72
N ILE A 422 -2.26 -59.48 29.40
CA ILE A 422 -3.53 -59.26 28.72
C ILE A 422 -3.73 -60.40 27.71
N PHE A 423 -4.97 -60.84 27.51
CA PHE A 423 -5.33 -61.94 26.61
C PHE A 423 -6.30 -61.48 25.52
N ILE A 424 -6.33 -62.20 24.40
CA ILE A 424 -7.28 -61.97 23.31
C ILE A 424 -8.60 -62.64 23.68
N ARG A 425 -9.70 -61.87 23.65
CA ARG A 425 -11.06 -62.41 23.81
C ARG A 425 -11.44 -63.19 22.56
N LYS A 426 -11.71 -64.49 22.71
CA LYS A 426 -12.31 -65.33 21.67
C LYS A 426 -13.81 -65.48 21.94
N CYS A 427 -14.60 -64.45 21.64
CA CYS A 427 -16.07 -64.49 21.76
C CYS A 427 -16.74 -63.80 20.56
N LEU A 428 -17.93 -64.27 20.19
CA LEU A 428 -18.69 -63.74 19.05
C LEU A 428 -18.89 -62.22 19.12
N ARG A 429 -19.18 -61.69 20.32
CA ARG A 429 -19.37 -60.25 20.55
C ARG A 429 -18.13 -59.41 20.21
N THR A 430 -16.92 -59.90 20.52
CA THR A 430 -15.68 -59.16 20.21
C THR A 430 -15.33 -59.24 18.74
N SER A 431 -15.63 -60.35 18.06
CA SER A 431 -15.51 -60.45 16.60
C SER A 431 -16.46 -59.48 15.90
N ILE A 432 -17.71 -59.35 16.36
CA ILE A 432 -18.68 -58.39 15.81
C ILE A 432 -18.17 -56.94 15.98
N MET A 433 -17.73 -56.56 17.18
CA MET A 433 -17.17 -55.21 17.40
C MET A 433 -15.94 -54.93 16.54
N PHE A 434 -15.04 -55.90 16.39
CA PHE A 434 -13.87 -55.76 15.54
C PHE A 434 -14.26 -55.58 14.06
N SER A 435 -15.22 -56.37 13.56
CA SER A 435 -15.74 -56.24 12.21
C SER A 435 -16.41 -54.89 11.96
N ILE A 436 -17.13 -54.32 12.95
CA ILE A 436 -17.73 -52.98 12.86
C ILE A 436 -16.64 -51.91 12.75
N ILE A 437 -15.58 -52.00 13.56
CA ILE A 437 -14.45 -51.05 13.51
C ILE A 437 -13.73 -51.16 12.16
N LEU A 438 -13.55 -52.38 11.65
CA LEU A 438 -12.94 -52.62 10.34
C LEU A 438 -13.79 -52.06 9.19
N LEU A 439 -15.12 -52.25 9.24
CA LEU A 439 -16.06 -51.63 8.30
C LEU A 439 -15.99 -50.11 8.36
N GLY A 440 -15.91 -49.53 9.57
CA GLY A 440 -15.71 -48.11 9.78
C GLY A 440 -14.40 -47.59 9.18
N PHE A 441 -13.31 -48.35 9.31
CA PHE A 441 -12.02 -48.03 8.70
C PHE A 441 -12.10 -48.05 7.17
N VAL A 442 -12.73 -49.07 6.58
CA VAL A 442 -12.94 -49.15 5.13
C VAL A 442 -13.81 -48.00 4.63
N ALA A 443 -14.92 -47.71 5.31
CA ALA A 443 -15.80 -46.60 4.98
C ALA A 443 -15.08 -45.24 5.06
N MET A 444 -14.25 -45.03 6.09
CA MET A 444 -13.43 -43.82 6.24
C MET A 444 -12.46 -43.65 5.07
N ASN A 445 -11.78 -44.72 4.63
CA ASN A 445 -10.85 -44.65 3.51
C ASN A 445 -11.55 -44.34 2.18
N ILE A 446 -12.72 -44.96 1.96
CA ILE A 446 -13.55 -44.66 0.80
C ILE A 446 -14.00 -43.20 0.84
N LEU A 447 -14.49 -42.73 1.99
CA LEU A 447 -14.93 -41.34 2.17
C LEU A 447 -13.78 -40.35 1.96
N PHE A 448 -12.59 -40.65 2.48
CA PHE A 448 -11.39 -39.82 2.30
C PHE A 448 -10.95 -39.80 0.84
N TYR A 449 -10.94 -40.94 0.15
CA TYR A 449 -10.63 -41.01 -1.28
C TYR A 449 -11.63 -40.19 -2.13
N LEU A 450 -12.92 -40.26 -1.79
CA LEU A 450 -13.99 -39.52 -2.46
C LEU A 450 -14.15 -38.07 -1.96
N LEU A 451 -13.39 -37.64 -0.95
CA LEU A 451 -13.58 -36.32 -0.33
C LEU A 451 -13.45 -35.15 -1.33
N PRO A 452 -12.45 -35.13 -2.24
CA PRO A 452 -12.39 -34.12 -3.30
C PRO A 452 -13.61 -34.16 -4.21
N LEU A 453 -14.09 -35.37 -4.54
CA LEU A 453 -15.24 -35.56 -5.41
C LEU A 453 -16.54 -35.01 -4.79
N ILE A 454 -16.74 -35.31 -3.51
CA ILE A 454 -17.93 -34.93 -2.74
C ILE A 454 -17.99 -33.42 -2.51
N ILE A 455 -16.84 -32.79 -2.23
CA ILE A 455 -16.80 -31.36 -1.86
C ILE A 455 -16.70 -30.46 -3.10
N LEU A 456 -15.95 -30.88 -4.13
CA LEU A 456 -15.53 -30.03 -5.24
C LEU A 456 -16.02 -30.51 -6.61
N GLY A 457 -16.87 -31.55 -6.68
CA GLY A 457 -17.31 -32.12 -7.96
C GLY A 457 -16.19 -32.92 -8.62
N ASP A 458 -15.93 -32.76 -9.93
CA ASP A 458 -14.99 -33.60 -10.70
C ASP A 458 -13.49 -33.48 -10.31
N ALA A 459 -13.18 -32.98 -9.12
CA ALA A 459 -11.82 -32.81 -8.61
C ALA A 459 -11.21 -34.12 -8.09
N THR A 460 -9.91 -34.30 -8.32
CA THR A 460 -9.11 -35.38 -7.75
C THR A 460 -8.20 -34.88 -6.63
N TRP A 461 -7.66 -35.78 -5.80
CA TRP A 461 -6.63 -35.43 -4.83
C TRP A 461 -5.39 -34.79 -5.49
N GLY A 462 -5.03 -35.18 -6.72
CA GLY A 462 -3.94 -34.55 -7.47
C GLY A 462 -4.21 -33.07 -7.77
N PHE A 463 -5.46 -32.73 -8.08
CA PHE A 463 -5.91 -31.35 -8.25
C PHE A 463 -5.94 -30.60 -6.91
N VAL A 464 -6.52 -31.17 -5.86
CA VAL A 464 -6.58 -30.50 -4.55
C VAL A 464 -5.19 -30.21 -3.99
N LEU A 465 -4.27 -31.17 -4.11
CA LEU A 465 -2.90 -31.03 -3.61
C LEU A 465 -2.03 -30.11 -4.48
N SER A 466 -2.40 -29.79 -5.72
CA SER A 466 -1.67 -28.81 -6.53
C SER A 466 -1.98 -27.37 -6.12
N TRP A 467 -3.17 -27.12 -5.57
CA TRP A 467 -3.63 -25.79 -5.16
C TRP A 467 -3.48 -25.50 -3.66
N LEU A 468 -3.37 -26.52 -2.81
CA LEU A 468 -3.24 -26.32 -1.37
C LEU A 468 -1.86 -25.74 -0.98
N PRO A 469 -1.81 -24.73 -0.09
CA PRO A 469 -0.58 -24.31 0.56
C PRO A 469 0.08 -25.48 1.32
N LEU A 470 1.41 -25.46 1.43
CA LEU A 470 2.18 -26.57 2.00
C LEU A 470 1.72 -26.99 3.40
N HIS A 471 1.45 -26.03 4.28
CA HIS A 471 0.94 -26.25 5.64
C HIS A 471 -0.45 -26.93 5.64
N SER A 472 -1.31 -26.59 4.67
CA SER A 472 -2.60 -27.23 4.49
C SER A 472 -2.48 -28.70 4.04
N LYS A 473 -1.45 -29.05 3.28
CA LYS A 473 -1.17 -30.45 2.91
C LYS A 473 -0.76 -31.26 4.14
N TYR A 474 0.10 -30.70 4.99
CA TYR A 474 0.49 -31.34 6.26
C TYR A 474 -0.71 -31.59 7.17
N LEU A 475 -1.61 -30.60 7.31
CA LEU A 475 -2.83 -30.75 8.08
C LEU A 475 -3.67 -31.95 7.64
N VAL A 476 -3.91 -32.09 6.33
CA VAL A 476 -4.71 -33.19 5.76
C VAL A 476 -4.11 -34.54 6.13
N VAL A 477 -2.78 -34.67 6.04
CA VAL A 477 -2.07 -35.91 6.37
C VAL A 477 -2.10 -36.20 7.87
N SER A 478 -1.79 -35.22 8.73
CA SER A 478 -1.78 -35.41 10.19
C SER A 478 -3.16 -35.80 10.72
N VAL A 479 -4.23 -35.18 10.22
CA VAL A 479 -5.61 -35.52 10.62
C VAL A 479 -5.98 -36.96 10.19
N TYR A 480 -5.67 -37.34 8.96
CA TYR A 480 -5.92 -38.70 8.48
C TYR A 480 -5.18 -39.77 9.30
N LEU A 481 -3.91 -39.53 9.62
CA LEU A 481 -3.10 -40.43 10.43
C LEU A 481 -3.59 -40.51 11.88
N ALA A 482 -4.00 -39.39 12.48
CA ALA A 482 -4.56 -39.36 13.83
C ALA A 482 -5.84 -40.20 13.94
N ILE A 483 -6.77 -40.07 12.98
CA ILE A 483 -8.00 -40.87 12.96
C ILE A 483 -7.67 -42.36 12.76
N THR A 484 -6.71 -42.67 11.88
CA THR A 484 -6.24 -44.05 11.67
C THR A 484 -5.68 -44.67 12.95
N MET A 485 -4.85 -43.93 13.70
CA MET A 485 -4.29 -44.39 14.98
C MET A 485 -5.38 -44.63 16.04
N LEU A 486 -6.41 -43.78 16.09
CA LEU A 486 -7.56 -43.98 16.98
C LEU A 486 -8.29 -45.29 16.66
N LEU A 487 -8.56 -45.57 15.39
CA LEU A 487 -9.26 -46.79 14.97
C LEU A 487 -8.43 -48.05 15.27
N VAL A 488 -7.11 -48.00 15.07
CA VAL A 488 -6.19 -49.08 15.47
C VAL A 488 -6.28 -49.32 16.97
N TRP A 489 -6.26 -48.27 17.78
CA TRP A 489 -6.38 -48.40 19.22
C TRP A 489 -7.74 -48.97 19.68
N LEU A 490 -8.85 -48.48 19.11
CA LEU A 490 -10.18 -48.99 19.40
C LEU A 490 -10.30 -50.48 19.02
N SER A 491 -9.68 -50.89 17.92
CA SER A 491 -9.62 -52.29 17.49
C SER A 491 -8.85 -53.15 18.51
N LEU A 492 -7.76 -52.63 19.07
CA LEU A 492 -6.99 -53.32 20.10
C LEU A 492 -7.73 -53.38 21.43
N ILE A 493 -8.49 -52.36 21.81
CA ILE A 493 -9.36 -52.41 22.99
C ILE A 493 -10.44 -53.47 22.84
N SER A 494 -11.11 -53.51 21.69
CA SER A 494 -12.29 -54.37 21.52
C SER A 494 -11.97 -55.86 21.62
N ILE A 495 -10.74 -56.26 21.26
CA ILE A 495 -10.30 -57.66 21.23
C ILE A 495 -9.51 -58.11 22.46
N THR A 496 -9.16 -57.21 23.39
CA THR A 496 -8.27 -57.54 24.52
C THR A 496 -8.96 -57.42 25.88
N TYR A 497 -8.52 -58.24 26.84
CA TYR A 497 -8.99 -58.16 28.24
C TYR A 497 -7.90 -58.52 29.25
N ARG A 498 -8.03 -58.00 30.48
CA ARG A 498 -7.15 -58.31 31.59
C ARG A 498 -7.68 -59.55 32.32
N SER A 499 -6.83 -60.52 32.61
CA SER A 499 -7.20 -61.65 33.46
C SER A 499 -7.20 -61.20 34.92
N ASP A 500 -8.38 -61.12 35.54
CA ASP A 500 -8.48 -60.97 37.00
C ASP A 500 -8.20 -62.32 37.66
N LYS A 501 -6.92 -62.67 37.83
CA LYS A 501 -6.49 -63.74 38.75
C LYS A 501 -5.19 -63.41 39.49
N LYS A 502 -5.35 -62.71 40.61
CA LYS A 502 -4.75 -63.04 41.92
C LYS A 502 -5.88 -62.77 42.94
N LYS A 503 -6.64 -63.75 43.40
CA LYS A 503 -6.22 -64.80 44.34
C LYS A 503 -7.03 -66.09 44.13
N LYS A 504 -6.32 -67.22 44.06
CA LYS A 504 -6.80 -68.50 44.58
C LYS A 504 -6.82 -68.39 46.11
N HIS A 505 -7.90 -68.80 46.75
CA HIS A 505 -7.85 -70.01 47.56
C HIS A 505 -8.81 -71.00 46.94
#